data_AF-A0A3A9BXQ3-F1
#
_entry.id   AF-A0A3A9BXQ3-F1
#
_cell.length_a   1.000
_cell.length_b   1.000
_cell.length_c   1.000
_cell.angle_alpha   90.00
_cell.angle_beta   90.00
_cell.angle_gamma   90.00
#
_symmetry.space_group_name_H-M   'P 1'
#
loop_
_entity.id
_entity.type
_entity.pdbx_description
1 polymer ?
#
loop_
_entity_poly.entity_id
_entity_poly.type
_entity_poly.pdbx_seq_one_letter_code
_entity_poly.pdbx_strand_id
1 'polypeptide(L)'
;MRIMRKEYWHKMDLLYYYTTSETMKYILTQGDIFATHISYLNDSEEYINGLRELREIFGSNDLGGGETSLFRADYAYEEALKKIPQIYSISFSKEADLLSQWYMYARESGVRLGMQFSEKKQYFEIKRRYSNTEKDKKNISATLRDVHYFTRTGMPFDEYKNEKKNIAETIKAYAEEVGIQDDFDSNSIRLWKEIAPYIKNYEFRQEKEVRLIFNAAVVNRQDGDNSDLDLIEYRNAKGVLIPYLDVYRKEGWPVVEIMVGPGRNQDRVFDSICHFVDYNDLKIPAIKEPNNMKRFIEGMSSYQVDQSLIKEYCDQIEQTVKEGQGILTYKGQIYDILKDKTDHEQEYLDRNYYSNSGIIVRKSNAPYVFS
;
A
#
# COMPACT_ATOMS: atom_id res chain seq x y z
N MET A 1 10.07 17.98 32.37
CA MET A 1 8.70 17.45 32.29
C MET A 1 8.53 16.78 30.93
N ARG A 2 8.67 15.45 30.88
CA ARG A 2 8.70 14.66 29.64
C ARG A 2 7.26 14.55 29.14
N ILE A 3 6.91 15.28 28.09
CA ILE A 3 5.63 15.08 27.40
C ILE A 3 5.74 13.74 26.68
N MET A 4 5.40 12.65 27.37
CA MET A 4 5.10 11.38 26.71
C MET A 4 3.80 11.57 25.95
N ARG A 5 3.89 11.86 24.65
CA ARG A 5 2.78 11.56 23.74
C ARG A 5 2.58 10.05 23.81
N LYS A 6 1.55 9.61 24.54
CA LYS A 6 0.94 8.31 24.29
C LYS A 6 0.39 8.36 22.86
N GLU A 7 1.18 7.94 21.89
CA GLU A 7 0.64 7.65 20.56
C GLU A 7 -0.18 6.37 20.70
N TYR A 8 -1.48 6.57 20.85
CA TYR A 8 -2.47 5.52 20.72
C TYR A 8 -2.52 5.13 19.23
N TRP A 9 -1.68 4.16 18.83
CA TRP A 9 -1.66 3.59 17.48
C TRP A 9 -2.92 2.74 17.22
N HIS A 10 -4.09 3.37 17.17
CA HIS A 10 -5.35 2.72 16.80
C HIS A 10 -5.48 2.67 15.27
N LYS A 11 -5.64 1.45 14.72
CA LYS A 11 -6.14 1.06 13.39
C LYS A 11 -5.72 2.01 12.24
N MET A 12 -4.79 1.59 11.37
CA MET A 12 -4.49 2.40 10.17
C MET A 12 -5.77 2.58 9.34
N ASP A 13 -5.94 3.79 8.81
CA ASP A 13 -6.89 4.07 7.73
C ASP A 13 -6.62 3.11 6.55
N LEU A 14 -7.61 2.97 5.67
CA LEU A 14 -7.45 2.10 4.52
C LEU A 14 -6.28 2.56 3.65
N LEU A 15 -5.45 1.59 3.26
CA LEU A 15 -4.46 1.76 2.20
C LEU A 15 -4.98 1.11 0.93
N TYR A 16 -4.75 1.78 -0.19
CA TYR A 16 -5.37 1.44 -1.46
C TYR A 16 -4.35 0.89 -2.45
N TYR A 17 -4.65 -0.27 -3.03
CA TYR A 17 -3.82 -0.92 -4.05
C TYR A 17 -4.57 -0.95 -5.38
N TYR A 18 -4.11 -0.17 -6.35
CA TYR A 18 -4.71 -0.10 -7.69
C TYR A 18 -4.11 -1.20 -8.58
N THR A 19 -4.97 -1.97 -9.25
CA THR A 19 -4.52 -3.10 -10.04
C THR A 19 -5.57 -3.58 -11.04
N THR A 20 -5.25 -4.60 -11.83
CA THR A 20 -6.20 -5.21 -12.76
C THR A 20 -7.09 -6.24 -12.05
N SER A 21 -8.27 -6.52 -12.60
CA SER A 21 -9.17 -7.57 -12.08
C SER A 21 -8.51 -8.96 -12.05
N GLU A 22 -7.62 -9.25 -13.00
CA GLU A 22 -6.82 -10.48 -13.03
C GLU A 22 -5.86 -10.56 -11.83
N THR A 23 -5.12 -9.48 -11.58
CA THR A 23 -4.21 -9.42 -10.42
C THR A 23 -4.98 -9.47 -9.10
N MET A 24 -6.13 -8.79 -9.00
CA MET A 24 -7.01 -8.92 -7.82
C MET A 24 -7.43 -10.37 -7.58
N LYS A 25 -7.86 -11.10 -8.62
CA LYS A 25 -8.23 -12.52 -8.48
C LYS A 25 -7.06 -13.32 -7.92
N TYR A 26 -5.84 -13.07 -8.40
CA TYR A 26 -4.65 -13.75 -7.89
C TYR A 26 -4.38 -13.40 -6.40
N ILE A 27 -4.44 -12.12 -6.03
CA ILE A 27 -4.27 -11.67 -4.63
C ILE A 27 -5.30 -12.34 -3.71
N LEU A 28 -6.57 -12.34 -4.11
CA LEU A 28 -7.68 -12.82 -3.28
C LEU A 28 -7.80 -14.34 -3.23
N THR A 29 -7.18 -15.10 -4.13
CA THR A 29 -7.25 -16.58 -4.14
C THR A 29 -5.94 -17.24 -3.74
N GLN A 30 -4.80 -16.66 -4.10
CA GLN A 30 -3.48 -17.23 -3.86
C GLN A 30 -2.79 -16.60 -2.65
N GLY A 31 -3.02 -15.30 -2.44
CA GLY A 31 -2.48 -14.53 -1.31
C GLY A 31 -1.17 -13.83 -1.61
N ASP A 32 -0.83 -13.60 -2.88
CA ASP A 32 0.45 -13.03 -3.28
C ASP A 32 0.35 -11.70 -4.02
N ILE A 33 1.31 -10.83 -3.75
CA ILE A 33 1.55 -9.57 -4.47
C ILE A 33 3.00 -9.54 -4.92
N PHE A 34 3.24 -9.06 -6.13
CA PHE A 34 4.61 -8.94 -6.65
C PHE A 34 5.24 -7.63 -6.19
N ALA A 35 6.24 -7.73 -5.33
CA ALA A 35 7.11 -6.60 -5.03
C ALA A 35 7.99 -6.32 -6.25
N THR A 36 7.89 -5.12 -6.82
CA THR A 36 8.56 -4.75 -8.07
C THR A 36 9.89 -4.10 -7.77
N HIS A 37 10.93 -4.43 -8.53
CA HIS A 37 12.24 -3.80 -8.38
C HIS A 37 12.15 -2.27 -8.53
N ILE A 38 12.78 -1.51 -7.63
CA ILE A 38 12.63 -0.05 -7.50
C ILE A 38 12.91 0.71 -8.80
N SER A 39 13.92 0.29 -9.57
CA SER A 39 14.28 0.89 -10.86
C SER A 39 13.26 0.68 -12.00
N TYR A 40 12.20 -0.11 -11.76
CA TYR A 40 11.15 -0.41 -12.74
C TYR A 40 9.78 0.12 -12.29
N LEU A 41 9.75 1.00 -11.28
CA LEU A 41 8.55 1.75 -10.92
C LEU A 41 8.24 2.82 -11.98
N ASN A 42 7.10 3.51 -11.84
CA ASN A 42 6.63 4.51 -12.80
C ASN A 42 7.59 5.69 -12.99
N ASP A 43 8.39 6.00 -11.98
CA ASP A 43 9.51 6.94 -12.05
C ASP A 43 10.83 6.16 -12.06
N SER A 44 11.40 5.95 -13.25
CA SER A 44 12.65 5.21 -13.42
C SER A 44 13.87 5.92 -12.82
N GLU A 45 13.78 7.23 -12.58
CA GLU A 45 14.84 8.03 -11.97
C GLU A 45 14.68 8.17 -10.46
N GLU A 46 13.58 7.68 -9.88
CA GLU A 46 13.20 7.88 -8.48
C GLU A 46 14.33 7.55 -7.52
N TYR A 47 14.92 6.35 -7.65
CA TYR A 47 15.99 5.93 -6.77
C TYR A 47 17.24 6.82 -6.88
N ILE A 48 17.62 7.20 -8.10
CA ILE A 48 18.79 8.05 -8.35
C ILE A 48 18.56 9.47 -7.85
N ASN A 49 17.35 10.00 -8.06
CA ASN A 49 16.93 11.29 -7.54
C ASN A 49 16.89 11.28 -6.00
N GLY A 50 16.35 10.23 -5.39
CA GLY A 50 16.36 10.04 -3.94
C GLY A 50 17.77 10.02 -3.36
N LEU A 51 18.70 9.34 -4.01
CA LEU A 51 20.12 9.36 -3.62
C LEU A 51 20.72 10.78 -3.69
N ARG A 52 20.38 11.56 -4.72
CA ARG A 52 20.87 12.94 -4.89
C ARG A 52 20.36 13.85 -3.78
N GLU A 53 19.08 13.74 -3.44
CA GLU A 53 18.46 14.58 -2.41
C GLU A 53 18.96 14.21 -1.00
N LEU A 54 19.21 12.92 -0.73
CA LEU A 54 19.82 12.47 0.53
C LEU A 54 21.25 12.97 0.70
N ARG A 55 22.04 13.07 -0.38
CA ARG A 55 23.39 13.63 -0.34
C ARG A 55 23.41 15.03 0.30
N GLU A 56 22.42 15.87 0.01
CA GLU A 56 22.29 17.23 0.58
C GLU A 56 21.91 17.23 2.08
N ILE A 57 21.27 16.16 2.57
CA ILE A 57 20.92 16.01 4.00
C ILE A 57 22.13 15.51 4.80
N PHE A 58 22.90 14.58 4.24
CA PHE A 58 24.09 14.05 4.89
C PHE A 58 25.28 15.00 4.81
N GLY A 59 25.36 15.81 3.75
CA GLY A 59 26.35 16.88 3.62
C GLY A 59 26.03 18.12 4.46
N SER A 60 24.87 18.19 5.13
CA SER A 60 24.52 19.31 6.00
C SER A 60 24.68 18.96 7.49
N ASN A 61 24.61 19.98 8.34
CA ASN A 61 24.67 19.81 9.79
C ASN A 61 23.37 19.24 10.40
N ASP A 62 22.37 18.88 9.57
CA ASP A 62 21.04 18.43 10.04
C ASP A 62 21.11 17.09 10.79
N LEU A 63 22.10 16.25 10.46
CA LEU A 63 22.40 15.00 11.16
C LEU A 63 23.46 15.16 12.27
N GLY A 64 24.00 16.36 12.48
CA GLY A 64 25.02 16.64 13.50
C GLY A 64 26.47 16.52 13.03
N GLY A 65 26.72 16.43 11.70
CA GLY A 65 28.07 16.35 11.13
C GLY A 65 28.78 17.71 10.95
N GLY A 66 30.12 17.69 10.85
CA GLY A 66 30.99 18.81 10.41
C GLY A 66 31.60 18.55 9.01
N GLU A 67 32.61 19.30 8.55
CA GLU A 67 33.17 19.20 7.16
C GLU A 67 33.50 17.78 6.64
N THR A 68 33.85 16.85 7.53
CA THR A 68 34.06 15.41 7.22
C THR A 68 32.80 14.73 6.64
N SER A 69 31.60 15.28 6.88
CA SER A 69 30.32 14.72 6.44
C SER A 69 30.09 14.84 4.93
N LEU A 70 30.56 15.92 4.30
CA LEU A 70 30.40 16.16 2.86
C LEU A 70 31.17 15.15 2.01
N PHE A 71 32.45 14.92 2.33
CA PHE A 71 33.27 13.93 1.62
C PHE A 71 32.70 12.51 1.75
N ARG A 72 32.16 12.17 2.92
CA ARG A 72 31.53 10.87 3.18
C ARG A 72 30.20 10.73 2.44
N ALA A 73 29.42 11.79 2.34
CA ALA A 73 28.21 11.81 1.51
C ALA A 73 28.58 11.57 0.03
N ASP A 74 29.59 12.25 -0.51
CA ASP A 74 30.03 12.03 -1.90
C ASP A 74 30.46 10.60 -2.15
N TYR A 75 31.27 10.03 -1.24
CA TYR A 75 31.69 8.64 -1.33
C TYR A 75 30.50 7.67 -1.27
N ALA A 76 29.56 7.87 -0.32
CA ALA A 76 28.38 7.02 -0.20
C ALA A 76 27.48 7.10 -1.43
N TYR A 77 27.42 8.25 -2.09
CA TYR A 77 26.66 8.47 -3.33
C TYR A 77 27.24 7.68 -4.49
N GLU A 78 28.54 7.85 -4.72
CA GLU A 78 29.26 7.11 -5.76
C GLU A 78 29.18 5.60 -5.53
N GLU A 79 29.33 5.14 -4.28
CA GLU A 79 29.18 3.71 -3.95
C GLU A 79 27.76 3.19 -4.16
N ALA A 80 26.73 3.97 -3.83
CA ALA A 80 25.33 3.60 -4.06
C ALA A 80 24.99 3.51 -5.55
N LEU A 81 25.60 4.35 -6.39
CA LEU A 81 25.41 4.33 -7.85
C LEU A 81 26.10 3.15 -8.54
N LYS A 82 27.21 2.63 -7.98
CA LYS A 82 27.99 1.54 -8.61
C LYS A 82 27.28 0.19 -8.68
N LYS A 83 26.25 -0.04 -7.85
CA LYS A 83 25.53 -1.31 -7.80
C LYS A 83 24.03 -1.09 -8.04
N ILE A 84 23.43 -1.92 -8.88
CA ILE A 84 21.97 -1.94 -9.03
C ILE A 84 21.38 -2.39 -7.68
N PRO A 85 20.58 -1.55 -7.00
CA PRO A 85 20.02 -1.89 -5.70
C PRO A 85 19.01 -3.02 -5.86
N GLN A 86 19.19 -4.13 -5.15
CA GLN A 86 18.21 -5.22 -5.14
C GLN A 86 17.07 -4.91 -4.15
N ILE A 87 16.39 -3.81 -4.41
CA ILE A 87 15.32 -3.25 -3.59
C ILE A 87 14.01 -3.44 -4.34
N TYR A 88 13.03 -4.04 -3.68
CA TYR A 88 11.73 -4.35 -4.24
C TYR A 88 10.64 -3.68 -3.41
N SER A 89 9.61 -3.17 -4.06
CA SER A 89 8.57 -2.39 -3.41
C SER A 89 7.17 -2.90 -3.74
N ILE A 90 6.29 -2.85 -2.73
CA ILE A 90 4.84 -2.85 -2.92
C ILE A 90 4.35 -1.48 -2.46
N SER A 91 3.66 -0.79 -3.37
CA SER A 91 3.17 0.56 -3.18
C SER A 91 1.67 0.57 -2.96
N PHE A 92 1.23 1.33 -1.96
CA PHE A 92 -0.17 1.63 -1.68
C PHE A 92 -0.38 3.15 -1.72
N SER A 93 -1.59 3.59 -1.98
CA SER A 93 -1.99 5.00 -1.89
C SER A 93 -2.91 5.22 -0.70
N LYS A 94 -2.88 6.42 -0.10
CA LYS A 94 -3.92 6.89 0.82
C LYS A 94 -5.11 7.51 0.08
N GLU A 95 -5.06 7.63 -1.25
CA GLU A 95 -6.15 8.17 -2.07
C GLU A 95 -7.04 7.06 -2.65
N ALA A 96 -8.34 7.13 -2.36
CA ALA A 96 -9.30 6.05 -2.63
C ALA A 96 -9.78 5.96 -4.09
N ASP A 97 -9.81 7.10 -4.81
CA ASP A 97 -10.39 7.23 -6.15
C ASP A 97 -9.61 8.26 -7.01
N LEU A 98 -8.31 8.03 -7.22
CA LEU A 98 -7.40 8.95 -7.92
C LEU A 98 -7.24 8.58 -9.41
N LEU A 99 -7.62 9.49 -10.32
CA LEU A 99 -7.58 9.28 -11.78
C LEU A 99 -6.21 8.84 -12.32
N SER A 100 -5.11 9.43 -11.84
CA SER A 100 -3.76 9.04 -12.29
C SER A 100 -3.44 7.60 -11.92
N GLN A 101 -3.92 7.11 -10.77
CA GLN A 101 -3.72 5.74 -10.32
C GLN A 101 -4.54 4.74 -11.15
N TRP A 102 -5.78 5.09 -11.50
CA TRP A 102 -6.59 4.31 -12.43
C TRP A 102 -5.90 4.13 -13.77
N TYR A 103 -5.40 5.23 -14.34
CA TYR A 103 -4.73 5.22 -15.64
C TYR A 103 -3.45 4.38 -15.64
N MET A 104 -2.61 4.57 -14.62
CA MET A 104 -1.29 3.94 -14.55
C MET A 104 -1.34 2.45 -14.21
N TYR A 105 -2.16 2.06 -13.24
CA TYR A 105 -2.06 0.74 -12.61
C TYR A 105 -3.25 -0.18 -12.87
N ALA A 106 -4.45 0.38 -12.99
CA ALA A 106 -5.68 -0.41 -13.11
C ALA A 106 -6.08 -0.67 -14.57
N ARG A 107 -5.74 0.27 -15.47
CA ARG A 107 -6.20 0.29 -16.88
C ARG A 107 -7.73 0.36 -16.98
N GLU A 108 -8.27 0.26 -18.20
CA GLU A 108 -9.72 0.16 -18.37
C GLU A 108 -10.24 -1.09 -17.64
N SER A 109 -11.33 -0.92 -16.88
CA SER A 109 -11.98 -2.01 -16.12
C SER A 109 -11.10 -2.65 -15.02
N GLY A 110 -10.09 -1.93 -14.52
CA GLY A 110 -9.35 -2.34 -13.34
C GLY A 110 -10.08 -2.06 -12.03
N VAL A 111 -9.39 -2.37 -10.93
CA VAL A 111 -9.93 -2.32 -9.58
C VAL A 111 -8.96 -1.67 -8.60
N ARG A 112 -9.49 -1.29 -7.44
CA ARG A 112 -8.73 -0.77 -6.32
C ARG A 112 -9.12 -1.53 -5.05
N LEU A 113 -8.15 -2.15 -4.41
CA LEU A 113 -8.34 -2.90 -3.17
C LEU A 113 -8.11 -1.96 -1.98
N GLY A 114 -9.10 -1.83 -1.10
CA GLY A 114 -8.95 -1.16 0.19
C GLY A 114 -8.53 -2.15 1.27
N MET A 115 -7.35 -1.94 1.84
CA MET A 115 -6.72 -2.85 2.79
C MET A 115 -6.64 -2.24 4.18
N GLN A 116 -7.05 -3.00 5.19
CA GLN A 116 -7.03 -2.59 6.59
C GLN A 116 -5.93 -3.31 7.36
N PHE A 117 -4.77 -2.68 7.46
CA PHE A 117 -3.65 -3.21 8.24
C PHE A 117 -3.85 -2.97 9.74
N SER A 118 -3.57 -3.99 10.56
CA SER A 118 -3.66 -3.92 12.02
C SER A 118 -2.43 -3.26 12.67
N GLU A 119 -1.30 -3.29 11.99
CA GLU A 119 0.01 -2.83 12.49
C GLU A 119 0.88 -2.34 11.32
N LYS A 120 1.91 -1.55 11.60
CA LYS A 120 2.84 -1.08 10.54
C LYS A 120 3.77 -2.18 10.06
N LYS A 121 4.35 -2.94 11.00
CA LYS A 121 5.25 -4.06 10.68
C LYS A 121 4.42 -5.25 10.24
N GLN A 122 4.70 -5.77 9.06
CA GLN A 122 3.99 -6.87 8.44
C GLN A 122 4.94 -8.05 8.22
N TYR A 123 4.39 -9.26 8.22
CA TYR A 123 5.14 -10.51 8.06
C TYR A 123 4.66 -11.26 6.82
N PHE A 124 5.61 -11.76 6.04
CA PHE A 124 5.39 -12.37 4.74
C PHE A 124 6.33 -13.56 4.53
N GLU A 125 6.04 -14.33 3.49
CA GLU A 125 6.97 -15.29 2.90
C GLU A 125 7.27 -14.82 1.48
N ILE A 126 8.54 -14.83 1.07
CA ILE A 126 8.91 -14.70 -0.34
C ILE A 126 9.11 -16.12 -0.87
N LYS A 127 8.53 -16.42 -2.03
CA LYS A 127 8.64 -17.75 -2.65
C LYS A 127 8.92 -17.69 -4.14
N ARG A 128 9.44 -18.78 -4.72
CA ARG A 128 9.40 -18.98 -6.18
C ARG A 128 8.03 -19.48 -6.61
N ARG A 129 7.44 -18.92 -7.67
CA ARG A 129 6.08 -19.27 -8.10
C ARG A 129 5.95 -20.75 -8.50
N TYR A 130 6.97 -21.31 -9.15
CA TYR A 130 6.90 -22.66 -9.71
C TYR A 130 7.65 -23.71 -8.90
N SER A 131 7.99 -23.42 -7.63
CA SER A 131 8.64 -24.38 -6.75
C SER A 131 7.86 -24.63 -5.46
N ASN A 132 7.83 -25.89 -5.07
CA ASN A 132 7.21 -26.34 -3.82
C ASN A 132 8.24 -26.78 -2.77
N THR A 133 9.52 -26.51 -2.98
CA THR A 133 10.54 -26.89 -1.99
C THR A 133 10.69 -25.82 -0.91
N GLU A 134 10.92 -26.24 0.34
CA GLU A 134 11.14 -25.32 1.47
C GLU A 134 12.42 -24.48 1.32
N LYS A 135 13.35 -24.89 0.44
CA LYS A 135 14.53 -24.10 0.10
C LYS A 135 14.23 -22.87 -0.75
N ASP A 136 13.05 -22.83 -1.39
CA ASP A 136 12.61 -21.74 -2.27
C ASP A 136 11.62 -20.80 -1.59
N LYS A 137 11.65 -20.75 -0.25
CA LYS A 137 10.80 -19.90 0.58
C LYS A 137 11.62 -19.22 1.66
N LYS A 138 11.31 -17.95 1.94
CA LYS A 138 11.93 -17.19 3.02
C LYS A 138 10.93 -16.33 3.76
N ASN A 139 10.88 -16.47 5.08
CA ASN A 139 10.14 -15.56 5.94
C ASN A 139 10.83 -14.20 5.99
N ILE A 140 10.06 -13.13 5.80
CA ILE A 140 10.54 -11.75 5.85
C ILE A 140 9.53 -10.87 6.58
N SER A 141 10.00 -9.76 7.13
CA SER A 141 9.13 -8.69 7.61
C SER A 141 9.44 -7.40 6.87
N ALA A 142 8.41 -6.62 6.58
CA ALA A 142 8.53 -5.29 6.01
C ALA A 142 7.61 -4.33 6.76
N THR A 143 7.99 -3.05 6.86
CA THR A 143 7.24 -2.05 7.60
C THR A 143 6.59 -1.07 6.63
N LEU A 144 5.29 -0.82 6.80
CA LEU A 144 4.57 0.23 6.09
C LEU A 144 5.16 1.59 6.49
N ARG A 145 5.68 2.32 5.51
CA ARG A 145 6.23 3.67 5.70
C ARG A 145 5.72 4.61 4.62
N ASP A 146 5.48 5.85 5.02
CA ASP A 146 5.10 6.92 4.11
C ASP A 146 6.28 7.30 3.22
N VAL A 147 5.97 7.66 1.97
CA VAL A 147 6.94 8.25 1.05
C VAL A 147 7.10 9.74 1.34
N HIS A 148 8.35 10.20 1.36
CA HIS A 148 8.74 11.60 1.46
C HIS A 148 8.83 12.21 0.07
N TYR A 149 7.96 13.20 -0.19
CA TYR A 149 7.93 13.95 -1.45
C TYR A 149 8.90 15.11 -1.37
N PHE A 150 10.13 14.88 -1.82
CA PHE A 150 11.25 15.75 -1.52
C PHE A 150 12.18 15.88 -2.73
N THR A 151 12.09 17.03 -3.39
CA THR A 151 13.02 17.43 -4.45
C THR A 151 13.31 18.91 -4.36
N ARG A 152 14.59 19.30 -4.49
CA ARG A 152 15.01 20.70 -4.39
C ARG A 152 14.36 21.59 -5.45
N THR A 153 14.16 21.06 -6.65
CA THR A 153 13.51 21.77 -7.76
C THR A 153 12.02 21.46 -7.75
N GLY A 154 11.17 22.50 -7.89
CA GLY A 154 9.71 22.37 -7.91
C GLY A 154 9.03 22.49 -6.54
N MET A 155 9.75 22.23 -5.44
CA MET A 155 9.22 22.33 -4.09
C MET A 155 9.37 23.76 -3.51
N PRO A 156 8.31 24.33 -2.89
CA PRO A 156 8.43 25.61 -2.17
C PRO A 156 9.46 25.55 -1.05
N PHE A 157 10.18 26.66 -0.84
CA PHE A 157 11.32 26.71 0.09
C PHE A 157 10.99 26.25 1.52
N ASP A 158 9.88 26.71 2.08
CA ASP A 158 9.47 26.36 3.44
C ASP A 158 9.04 24.89 3.56
N GLU A 159 8.37 24.36 2.53
CA GLU A 159 8.02 22.93 2.47
C GLU A 159 9.29 22.08 2.41
N TYR A 160 10.23 22.42 1.53
CA TYR A 160 11.51 21.71 1.41
C TYR A 160 12.27 21.71 2.74
N LYS A 161 12.36 22.86 3.41
CA LYS A 161 13.04 22.98 4.70
C LYS A 161 12.39 22.10 5.78
N ASN A 162 11.06 22.07 5.84
CA ASN A 162 10.33 21.25 6.80
C ASN A 162 10.50 19.76 6.51
N GLU A 163 10.37 19.36 5.24
CA GLU A 163 10.48 17.96 4.86
C GLU A 163 11.91 17.43 5.01
N LYS A 164 12.93 18.26 4.73
CA LYS A 164 14.32 17.95 5.03
C LYS A 164 14.53 17.58 6.50
N LYS A 165 13.90 18.34 7.41
CA LYS A 165 13.95 18.07 8.85
C LYS A 165 13.23 16.77 9.21
N ASN A 166 12.06 16.51 8.62
CA ASN A 166 11.31 15.26 8.83
C ASN A 166 12.12 14.03 8.38
N ILE A 167 12.79 14.11 7.23
CA ILE A 167 13.67 13.05 6.73
C ILE A 167 14.86 12.85 7.67
N ALA A 168 15.49 13.93 8.14
CA ALA A 168 16.59 13.86 9.10
C ALA A 168 16.16 13.20 10.43
N GLU A 169 14.97 13.50 10.94
CA GLU A 169 14.39 12.84 12.12
C GLU A 169 14.10 11.35 11.84
N THR A 170 13.61 11.02 10.65
CA THR A 170 13.36 9.63 10.22
C THR A 170 14.65 8.82 10.16
N ILE A 171 15.73 9.40 9.60
CA ILE A 171 17.07 8.81 9.58
C ILE A 171 17.56 8.52 11.01
N LYS A 172 17.39 9.48 11.92
CA LYS A 172 17.81 9.34 13.33
C LYS A 172 17.03 8.23 14.04
N ALA A 173 15.71 8.22 13.90
CA ALA A 173 14.86 7.20 14.50
C ALA A 173 15.20 5.79 13.99
N TYR A 174 15.48 5.65 12.68
CA TYR A 174 15.92 4.37 12.13
C TYR A 174 17.30 3.95 12.63
N ALA A 175 18.25 4.89 12.74
CA ALA A 175 19.57 4.62 13.28
C ALA A 175 19.51 4.14 14.74
N GLU A 176 18.64 4.73 15.56
CA GLU A 176 18.37 4.28 16.92
C GLU A 176 17.72 2.88 16.95
N GLU A 177 16.73 2.62 16.07
CA GLU A 177 16.06 1.32 15.96
C GLU A 177 17.05 0.17 15.70
N VAL A 178 18.07 0.42 14.87
CA VAL A 178 19.06 -0.60 14.47
C VAL A 178 20.39 -0.49 15.23
N GLY A 179 20.49 0.39 16.22
CA GLY A 179 21.63 0.51 17.14
C GLY A 179 22.91 1.11 16.52
N ILE A 180 22.77 2.02 15.54
CA ILE A 180 23.89 2.67 14.83
C ILE A 180 23.91 4.19 15.00
N GLN A 181 23.13 4.74 15.93
CA GLN A 181 22.98 6.19 16.15
C GLN A 181 24.28 6.93 16.50
N ASP A 182 25.27 6.24 17.05
CA ASP A 182 26.54 6.84 17.46
C ASP A 182 27.60 6.86 16.33
N ASP A 183 27.29 6.28 15.16
CA ASP A 183 28.22 6.15 14.03
C ASP A 183 27.51 6.27 12.67
N PHE A 184 26.80 7.39 12.47
CA PHE A 184 26.10 7.71 11.21
C PHE A 184 27.03 7.66 10.00
N ASP A 185 28.25 8.16 10.17
CA ASP A 185 29.21 8.32 9.09
C ASP A 185 29.67 6.97 8.53
N SER A 186 30.02 6.01 9.40
CA SER A 186 30.44 4.67 8.95
C SER A 186 29.25 3.84 8.43
N ASN A 187 28.02 4.21 8.80
CA ASN A 187 26.79 3.54 8.34
C ASN A 187 26.03 4.30 7.24
N SER A 188 26.59 5.38 6.71
CA SER A 188 25.95 6.28 5.73
C SER A 188 25.38 5.53 4.52
N ILE A 189 26.16 4.61 3.92
CA ILE A 189 25.73 3.78 2.78
C ILE A 189 24.51 2.91 3.15
N ARG A 190 24.52 2.32 4.35
CA ARG A 190 23.41 1.48 4.83
C ARG A 190 22.15 2.33 5.01
N LEU A 191 22.27 3.45 5.75
CA LEU A 191 21.17 4.37 5.98
C LEU A 191 20.58 4.90 4.67
N TRP A 192 21.41 5.21 3.68
CA TRP A 192 20.94 5.68 2.37
C TRP A 192 20.14 4.63 1.62
N LYS A 193 20.64 3.40 1.56
CA LYS A 193 19.93 2.31 0.88
C LYS A 193 18.58 2.03 1.51
N GLU A 194 18.46 2.25 2.82
CA GLU A 194 17.23 2.05 3.57
C GLU A 194 16.23 3.21 3.42
N ILE A 195 16.70 4.44 3.23
CA ILE A 195 15.85 5.63 3.17
C ILE A 195 15.53 6.07 1.74
N ALA A 196 16.46 5.93 0.80
CA ALA A 196 16.29 6.34 -0.61
C ALA A 196 15.02 5.75 -1.27
N PRO A 197 14.61 4.50 -1.00
CA PRO A 197 13.38 3.94 -1.57
C PRO A 197 12.08 4.62 -1.09
N TYR A 198 12.17 5.52 -0.12
CA TYR A 198 11.04 6.31 0.38
C TYR A 198 11.14 7.78 -0.03
N ILE A 199 12.13 8.18 -0.82
CA ILE A 199 12.21 9.55 -1.36
C ILE A 199 11.63 9.54 -2.78
N LYS A 200 10.68 10.42 -3.04
CA LYS A 200 10.02 10.58 -4.34
C LYS A 200 9.99 12.03 -4.76
N ASN A 201 9.94 12.26 -6.07
CA ASN A 201 9.82 13.61 -6.62
C ASN A 201 8.54 14.30 -6.11
N TYR A 202 8.68 15.58 -5.71
CA TYR A 202 7.61 16.40 -5.13
C TYR A 202 6.34 16.48 -6.00
N GLU A 203 6.48 16.37 -7.32
CA GLU A 203 5.35 16.43 -8.24
C GLU A 203 4.43 15.20 -8.18
N PHE A 204 4.83 14.13 -7.50
CA PHE A 204 3.97 12.95 -7.28
C PHE A 204 3.21 12.99 -5.94
N ARG A 205 3.25 14.08 -5.18
CA ARG A 205 2.65 14.18 -3.83
C ARG A 205 1.16 13.80 -3.75
N GLN A 206 0.44 13.93 -4.86
CA GLN A 206 -0.97 13.53 -4.99
C GLN A 206 -1.16 12.03 -4.80
N GLU A 207 -0.14 11.19 -5.05
CA GLU A 207 -0.23 9.74 -4.88
C GLU A 207 -0.36 9.32 -3.40
N LYS A 208 0.02 10.18 -2.45
CA LYS A 208 0.07 9.90 -1.00
C LYS A 208 0.51 8.46 -0.67
N GLU A 209 1.67 8.08 -1.22
CA GLU A 209 2.15 6.73 -1.28
C GLU A 209 2.66 6.22 0.08
N VAL A 210 2.40 4.95 0.35
CA VAL A 210 2.92 4.17 1.47
C VAL A 210 3.55 2.92 0.89
N ARG A 211 4.78 2.59 1.29
CA ARG A 211 5.53 1.46 0.75
C ARG A 211 5.79 0.38 1.78
N LEU A 212 5.78 -0.86 1.31
CA LEU A 212 6.57 -1.95 1.87
C LEU A 212 7.83 -2.09 1.03
N ILE A 213 8.99 -2.13 1.67
CA ILE A 213 10.28 -2.34 1.01
C ILE A 213 10.86 -3.69 1.44
N PHE A 214 11.39 -4.41 0.45
CA PHE A 214 12.04 -5.70 0.59
C PHE A 214 13.45 -5.58 0.01
N ASN A 215 14.45 -5.65 0.88
CA ASN A 215 15.85 -5.66 0.48
C ASN A 215 16.28 -7.11 0.24
N ALA A 216 16.39 -7.52 -1.02
CA ALA A 216 17.08 -8.77 -1.34
C ALA A 216 18.58 -8.49 -1.19
N ALA A 217 19.20 -9.04 -0.16
CA ALA A 217 20.60 -8.73 0.12
C ALA A 217 21.48 -9.11 -1.09
N VAL A 218 22.25 -8.15 -1.60
CA VAL A 218 23.42 -8.46 -2.45
C VAL A 218 24.54 -8.87 -1.50
N VAL A 219 24.60 -10.15 -1.15
CA VAL A 219 25.82 -10.70 -0.58
C VAL A 219 26.85 -10.71 -1.71
N ASN A 220 28.03 -10.11 -1.46
CA ASN A 220 29.13 -10.20 -2.42
C ASN A 220 29.37 -11.68 -2.73
N ARG A 221 29.56 -12.04 -4.01
CA ARG A 221 29.75 -13.43 -4.49
C ARG A 221 30.88 -14.23 -3.81
N GLN A 222 31.65 -13.61 -2.91
CA GLN A 222 32.78 -14.21 -2.21
C GLN A 222 32.38 -14.90 -0.89
N ASP A 223 31.24 -14.56 -0.28
CA ASP A 223 30.83 -15.08 1.04
C ASP A 223 29.61 -16.00 0.97
N GLY A 224 29.63 -16.99 0.07
CA GLY A 224 28.96 -18.31 0.20
C GLY A 224 27.46 -18.47 0.47
N ASP A 225 26.70 -17.44 0.86
CA ASP A 225 25.29 -17.52 1.26
C ASP A 225 24.45 -16.58 0.38
N ASN A 226 23.99 -17.10 -0.76
CA ASN A 226 23.26 -16.38 -1.82
C ASN A 226 21.72 -16.47 -1.67
N SER A 227 21.19 -16.78 -0.48
CA SER A 227 19.82 -17.28 -0.32
C SER A 227 18.67 -16.37 -0.83
N ASP A 228 18.86 -15.05 -0.94
CA ASP A 228 17.79 -14.11 -1.35
C ASP A 228 17.76 -13.80 -2.84
N LEU A 229 18.93 -13.78 -3.49
CA LEU A 229 19.03 -13.52 -4.93
C LEU A 229 18.39 -14.65 -5.75
N ASP A 230 18.40 -15.86 -5.19
CA ASP A 230 17.76 -17.01 -5.80
C ASP A 230 16.23 -16.85 -5.85
N LEU A 231 15.61 -15.97 -5.06
CA LEU A 231 14.16 -15.78 -5.08
C LEU A 231 13.68 -14.74 -6.11
N ILE A 232 14.59 -14.08 -6.83
CA ILE A 232 14.24 -13.08 -7.83
C ILE A 232 13.67 -13.77 -9.07
N GLU A 233 12.44 -13.40 -9.42
CA GLU A 233 11.76 -13.85 -10.63
C GLU A 233 11.56 -12.68 -11.61
N TYR A 234 11.16 -12.99 -12.84
CA TYR A 234 11.01 -12.01 -13.92
C TYR A 234 9.65 -12.16 -14.57
N ARG A 235 8.97 -11.03 -14.81
CA ARG A 235 7.74 -10.97 -15.59
C ARG A 235 7.93 -10.09 -16.81
N ASN A 236 7.28 -10.44 -17.92
CA ASN A 236 7.27 -9.58 -19.09
C ASN A 236 6.15 -8.53 -18.94
N ALA A 237 6.48 -7.26 -19.11
CA ALA A 237 5.51 -6.19 -19.29
C ALA A 237 5.95 -5.28 -20.43
N LYS A 238 5.13 -5.17 -21.48
CA LYS A 238 5.39 -4.33 -22.65
C LYS A 238 6.78 -4.57 -23.28
N GLY A 239 7.25 -5.82 -23.30
CA GLY A 239 8.56 -6.18 -23.87
C GLY A 239 9.76 -6.00 -22.93
N VAL A 240 9.54 -5.52 -21.71
CA VAL A 240 10.59 -5.40 -20.68
C VAL A 240 10.48 -6.57 -19.71
N LEU A 241 11.62 -7.20 -19.39
CA LEU A 241 11.71 -8.16 -18.29
C LEU A 241 11.87 -7.39 -16.98
N ILE A 242 10.83 -7.42 -16.15
CA ILE A 242 10.77 -6.71 -14.87
C ILE A 242 11.07 -7.71 -13.74
N PRO A 243 12.13 -7.49 -12.95
CA PRO A 243 12.42 -8.30 -11.77
C PRO A 243 11.38 -8.06 -10.68
N TYR A 244 10.97 -9.12 -9.98
CA TYR A 244 10.06 -9.05 -8.85
C TYR A 244 10.35 -10.14 -7.80
N LEU A 245 9.86 -9.91 -6.58
CA LEU A 245 9.74 -10.93 -5.54
C LEU A 245 8.26 -11.31 -5.38
N ASP A 246 7.94 -12.61 -5.34
CA ASP A 246 6.58 -13.07 -5.08
C ASP A 246 6.31 -13.05 -3.57
N VAL A 247 5.61 -12.01 -3.09
CA VAL A 247 5.37 -11.78 -1.66
C VAL A 247 4.04 -12.38 -1.26
N TYR A 248 4.14 -13.51 -0.57
CA TYR A 248 3.02 -14.31 -0.09
C TYR A 248 2.64 -13.95 1.35
N ARG A 249 1.33 -13.86 1.61
CA ARG A 249 0.78 -13.74 2.97
C ARG A 249 -0.11 -14.93 3.27
N LYS A 250 0.28 -15.72 4.30
CA LYS A 250 -0.40 -16.96 4.68
C LYS A 250 -1.88 -16.80 4.95
N GLU A 251 -2.23 -15.80 5.77
CA GLU A 251 -3.61 -15.46 6.13
C GLU A 251 -4.34 -14.65 5.05
N GLY A 252 -3.68 -14.36 3.92
CA GLY A 252 -4.19 -13.46 2.90
C GLY A 252 -3.96 -11.98 3.18
N TRP A 253 -4.10 -11.16 2.15
CA TRP A 253 -4.02 -9.70 2.27
C TRP A 253 -5.30 -9.15 2.94
N PRO A 254 -5.23 -8.09 3.77
CA PRO A 254 -6.34 -7.66 4.61
C PRO A 254 -7.33 -6.79 3.83
N VAL A 255 -7.83 -7.31 2.71
CA VAL A 255 -8.76 -6.63 1.82
C VAL A 255 -10.14 -6.60 2.45
N VAL A 256 -10.70 -5.41 2.61
CA VAL A 256 -12.05 -5.19 3.16
C VAL A 256 -12.97 -4.43 2.20
N GLU A 257 -12.41 -3.95 1.08
CA GLU A 257 -13.12 -3.18 0.09
C GLU A 257 -12.52 -3.38 -1.31
N ILE A 258 -13.36 -3.39 -2.33
CA ILE A 258 -12.96 -3.42 -3.75
C ILE A 258 -13.75 -2.32 -4.44
N MET A 259 -13.08 -1.46 -5.20
CA MET A 259 -13.74 -0.49 -6.07
C MET A 259 -13.42 -0.79 -7.52
N VAL A 260 -14.44 -0.72 -8.36
CA VAL A 260 -14.34 -0.87 -9.81
C VAL A 260 -14.05 0.49 -10.42
N GLY A 261 -12.95 0.59 -11.15
CA GLY A 261 -12.53 1.82 -11.80
C GLY A 261 -13.49 2.26 -12.92
N PRO A 262 -13.33 3.48 -13.42
CA PRO A 262 -14.14 3.98 -14.54
C PRO A 262 -13.85 3.18 -15.82
N GLY A 263 -14.91 2.84 -16.58
CA GLY A 263 -14.80 2.02 -17.78
C GLY A 263 -16.11 1.92 -18.55
N ARG A 264 -16.06 1.66 -19.87
CA ARG A 264 -17.28 1.46 -20.69
C ARG A 264 -18.17 0.34 -20.16
N ASN A 265 -17.56 -0.69 -19.60
CA ASN A 265 -18.23 -1.87 -19.06
C ASN A 265 -18.24 -1.90 -17.53
N GLN A 266 -18.18 -0.73 -16.85
CA GLN A 266 -18.06 -0.66 -15.38
C GLN A 266 -19.12 -1.52 -14.66
N ASP A 267 -20.38 -1.45 -15.08
CA ASP A 267 -21.46 -2.24 -14.46
C ASP A 267 -21.23 -3.74 -14.59
N ARG A 268 -20.85 -4.23 -15.78
CA ARG A 268 -20.56 -5.67 -15.98
C ARG A 268 -19.38 -6.13 -15.13
N VAL A 269 -18.36 -5.28 -14.97
CA VAL A 269 -17.20 -5.59 -14.13
C VAL A 269 -17.62 -5.63 -12.67
N PHE A 270 -18.43 -4.67 -12.22
CA PHE A 270 -19.01 -4.64 -10.89
C PHE A 270 -19.80 -5.91 -10.57
N ASP A 271 -20.75 -6.29 -11.44
CA ASP A 271 -21.55 -7.51 -11.26
C ASP A 271 -20.67 -8.77 -11.19
N SER A 272 -19.65 -8.85 -12.07
CA SER A 272 -18.72 -9.98 -12.07
C SER A 272 -17.89 -10.08 -10.78
N ILE A 273 -17.52 -8.93 -10.19
CA ILE A 273 -16.77 -8.87 -8.93
C ILE A 273 -17.67 -9.24 -7.77
N CYS A 274 -18.91 -8.72 -7.71
CA CYS A 274 -19.90 -9.09 -6.71
C CYS A 274 -20.15 -10.60 -6.71
N HIS A 275 -20.31 -11.20 -7.89
CA HIS A 275 -20.41 -12.66 -8.03
C HIS A 275 -19.13 -13.35 -7.54
N PHE A 276 -17.96 -12.89 -7.97
CA PHE A 276 -16.68 -13.51 -7.57
C PHE A 276 -16.48 -13.54 -6.05
N VAL A 277 -16.74 -12.43 -5.33
CA VAL A 277 -16.51 -12.35 -3.88
C VAL A 277 -17.50 -13.16 -3.03
N ASP A 278 -18.65 -13.52 -3.60
CA ASP A 278 -19.68 -14.30 -2.92
C ASP A 278 -19.57 -15.80 -3.15
N TYR A 279 -19.04 -16.22 -4.29
CA TYR A 279 -19.06 -17.61 -4.76
C TYR A 279 -17.68 -18.25 -4.89
N ASN A 280 -16.63 -17.59 -4.41
CA ASN A 280 -15.28 -18.12 -4.42
C ASN A 280 -14.69 -18.15 -3.01
N ASP A 281 -13.87 -19.16 -2.71
CA ASP A 281 -13.09 -19.19 -1.48
C ASP A 281 -12.01 -18.10 -1.53
N LEU A 282 -12.17 -17.08 -0.70
CA LEU A 282 -11.25 -15.96 -0.62
C LEU A 282 -10.22 -16.21 0.47
N LYS A 283 -8.95 -16.00 0.12
CA LYS A 283 -7.83 -15.99 1.05
C LYS A 283 -7.62 -14.59 1.58
N ILE A 284 -8.46 -14.25 2.55
CA ILE A 284 -8.41 -12.98 3.28
C ILE A 284 -8.55 -13.25 4.78
N PRO A 285 -7.99 -12.39 5.65
CA PRO A 285 -8.26 -12.43 7.07
C PRO A 285 -9.75 -12.19 7.34
N ALA A 286 -10.25 -12.73 8.44
CA ALA A 286 -11.63 -12.49 8.88
C ALA A 286 -11.90 -10.97 9.03
N ILE A 287 -12.96 -10.50 8.37
CA ILE A 287 -13.39 -9.11 8.44
C ILE A 287 -14.20 -8.91 9.72
N LYS A 288 -13.90 -7.83 10.47
CA LYS A 288 -14.74 -7.41 11.60
C LYS A 288 -16.04 -6.81 11.07
N GLU A 289 -16.99 -7.67 10.74
CA GLU A 289 -18.22 -7.31 10.05
C GLU A 289 -19.01 -6.14 10.65
N PRO A 290 -19.20 -6.00 11.99
CA PRO A 290 -19.92 -4.84 12.52
C PRO A 290 -19.30 -3.50 12.10
N ASN A 291 -17.97 -3.42 12.10
CA ASN A 291 -17.25 -2.21 11.69
C ASN A 291 -17.35 -1.99 10.18
N ASN A 292 -17.29 -3.06 9.37
CA ASN A 292 -17.33 -2.91 7.92
C ASN A 292 -18.76 -2.65 7.42
N MET A 293 -19.78 -3.26 8.05
CA MET A 293 -21.19 -2.93 7.82
C MET A 293 -21.45 -1.46 8.13
N LYS A 294 -20.99 -0.96 9.27
CA LYS A 294 -21.13 0.47 9.60
C LYS A 294 -20.49 1.36 8.54
N ARG A 295 -19.27 1.05 8.08
CA ARG A 295 -18.60 1.76 6.97
C ARG A 295 -19.39 1.68 5.65
N PHE A 296 -20.11 0.59 5.42
CA PHE A 296 -20.98 0.46 4.26
C PHE A 296 -22.16 1.44 4.39
N ILE A 297 -22.94 1.36 5.47
CA ILE A 297 -24.13 2.21 5.66
C ILE A 297 -23.77 3.69 5.73
N GLU A 298 -22.69 4.07 6.44
CA GLU A 298 -22.19 5.46 6.48
C GLU A 298 -21.83 6.02 5.10
N GLY A 299 -21.51 5.14 4.13
CA GLY A 299 -21.24 5.52 2.75
C GLY A 299 -22.42 6.18 2.04
N MET A 300 -23.66 5.94 2.48
CA MET A 300 -24.87 6.57 1.94
C MET A 300 -24.87 8.10 2.10
N SER A 301 -24.08 8.64 3.03
CA SER A 301 -23.93 10.08 3.19
C SER A 301 -23.42 10.77 1.92
N SER A 302 -22.63 10.07 1.10
CA SER A 302 -22.16 10.56 -0.21
C SER A 302 -23.26 10.64 -1.27
N TYR A 303 -24.44 10.07 -0.98
CA TYR A 303 -25.64 10.07 -1.82
C TYR A 303 -26.75 10.93 -1.21
N GLN A 304 -26.41 11.84 -0.29
CA GLN A 304 -27.36 12.78 0.32
C GLN A 304 -28.46 12.13 1.18
N VAL A 305 -28.26 10.88 1.63
CA VAL A 305 -29.13 10.26 2.64
C VAL A 305 -28.90 10.94 4.00
N ASP A 306 -29.98 11.25 4.71
CA ASP A 306 -29.92 11.96 5.98
C ASP A 306 -29.17 11.18 7.06
N GLN A 307 -28.38 11.87 7.89
CA GLN A 307 -27.56 11.27 8.94
C GLN A 307 -28.39 10.55 10.02
N SER A 308 -29.61 11.01 10.32
CA SER A 308 -30.49 10.33 11.26
C SER A 308 -30.97 8.99 10.70
N LEU A 309 -31.28 8.92 9.40
CA LEU A 309 -31.67 7.69 8.73
C LEU A 309 -30.50 6.69 8.64
N ILE A 310 -29.31 7.16 8.28
CA ILE A 310 -28.08 6.34 8.26
C ILE A 310 -27.84 5.70 9.64
N LYS A 311 -28.02 6.49 10.71
CA LYS A 311 -27.88 5.99 12.08
C LYS A 311 -28.97 4.96 12.42
N GLU A 312 -30.23 5.25 12.08
CA GLU A 312 -31.36 4.33 12.27
C GLU A 312 -31.09 2.98 11.59
N TYR A 313 -30.66 2.99 10.33
CA TYR A 313 -30.33 1.77 9.60
C TYR A 313 -29.18 1.00 10.24
N CYS A 314 -28.10 1.69 10.64
CA CYS A 314 -26.99 1.05 11.36
C CYS A 314 -27.46 0.35 12.63
N ASP A 315 -28.20 1.06 13.48
CA ASP A 315 -28.66 0.58 14.79
C ASP A 315 -29.62 -0.62 14.61
N GLN A 316 -30.54 -0.53 13.65
CA GLN A 316 -31.49 -1.60 13.33
C GLN A 316 -30.76 -2.86 12.85
N ILE A 317 -29.85 -2.74 11.88
CA ILE A 317 -29.08 -3.88 11.35
C ILE A 317 -28.27 -4.55 12.46
N GLU A 318 -27.55 -3.76 13.27
CA GLU A 318 -26.69 -4.30 14.33
C GLU A 318 -27.52 -5.02 15.40
N GLN A 319 -28.65 -4.45 15.81
CA GLN A 319 -29.56 -5.07 16.76
C GLN A 319 -30.13 -6.38 16.23
N THR A 320 -30.68 -6.39 15.01
CA THR A 320 -31.31 -7.58 14.43
C THR A 320 -30.31 -8.72 14.23
N VAL A 321 -29.09 -8.45 13.75
CA VAL A 321 -28.07 -9.49 13.62
C VAL A 321 -27.64 -10.04 14.98
N LYS A 322 -27.50 -9.18 15.99
CA LYS A 322 -27.15 -9.59 17.35
C LYS A 322 -28.23 -10.47 18.00
N GLU A 323 -29.50 -10.15 17.79
CA GLU A 323 -30.65 -10.92 18.29
C GLU A 323 -30.87 -12.23 17.51
N GLY A 324 -30.53 -12.27 16.22
CA GLY A 324 -30.67 -13.43 15.34
C GLY A 324 -29.71 -14.60 15.62
N GLN A 325 -28.84 -14.51 16.63
CA GLN A 325 -27.93 -15.58 17.10
C GLN A 325 -27.17 -16.33 15.98
N GLY A 326 -26.70 -15.60 14.96
CA GLY A 326 -25.91 -16.15 13.85
C GLY A 326 -26.72 -16.77 12.70
N ILE A 327 -28.05 -16.76 12.77
CA ILE A 327 -28.92 -17.15 11.65
C ILE A 327 -29.02 -16.00 10.63
N LEU A 328 -29.07 -14.76 11.12
CA LEU A 328 -29.19 -13.57 10.30
C LEU A 328 -27.81 -13.02 9.95
N THR A 329 -27.59 -12.70 8.69
CA THR A 329 -26.34 -12.12 8.18
C THR A 329 -26.49 -10.62 7.96
N TYR A 330 -25.37 -9.89 8.07
CA TYR A 330 -25.36 -8.46 7.76
C TYR A 330 -25.85 -8.17 6.34
N LYS A 331 -25.40 -8.91 5.34
CA LYS A 331 -25.87 -8.77 3.95
C LYS A 331 -27.39 -8.93 3.83
N GLY A 332 -27.96 -9.97 4.44
CA GLY A 332 -29.39 -10.22 4.38
C GLY A 332 -30.17 -9.05 4.98
N GLN A 333 -29.76 -8.58 6.16
CA GLN A 333 -30.43 -7.46 6.84
C GLN A 333 -30.28 -6.13 6.11
N ILE A 334 -29.10 -5.85 5.54
CA ILE A 334 -28.88 -4.68 4.66
C ILE A 334 -29.88 -4.71 3.50
N TYR A 335 -29.98 -5.83 2.80
CA TYR A 335 -30.90 -5.96 1.67
C TYR A 335 -32.36 -5.83 2.11
N ASP A 336 -32.76 -6.49 3.19
CA ASP A 336 -34.14 -6.45 3.67
C ASP A 336 -34.61 -5.05 4.09
N ILE A 337 -33.73 -4.24 4.68
CA ILE A 337 -34.05 -2.86 5.11
C ILE A 337 -34.10 -1.89 3.92
N LEU A 338 -33.25 -2.11 2.92
CA LEU A 338 -33.01 -1.11 1.87
C LEU A 338 -33.70 -1.43 0.53
N LYS A 339 -34.09 -2.67 0.27
CA LYS A 339 -34.67 -3.11 -1.03
C LYS A 339 -35.96 -2.39 -1.45
N ASP A 340 -36.72 -1.87 -0.48
CA ASP A 340 -38.01 -1.20 -0.72
C ASP A 340 -37.87 0.33 -0.76
N LYS A 341 -36.65 0.87 -0.62
CA LYS A 341 -36.38 2.30 -0.73
C LYS A 341 -36.32 2.71 -2.20
N THR A 342 -36.87 3.87 -2.56
CA THR A 342 -37.02 4.29 -3.96
C THR A 342 -36.21 5.52 -4.34
N ASP A 343 -35.45 6.08 -3.41
CA ASP A 343 -34.77 7.37 -3.55
C ASP A 343 -33.23 7.20 -3.52
N HIS A 344 -32.52 8.04 -2.77
CA HIS A 344 -31.06 8.07 -2.68
C HIS A 344 -30.43 6.75 -2.18
N GLU A 345 -31.14 6.01 -1.34
CA GLU A 345 -30.70 4.70 -0.86
C GLU A 345 -30.62 3.67 -2.00
N GLN A 346 -31.55 3.72 -2.96
CA GLN A 346 -31.53 2.82 -4.11
C GLN A 346 -30.37 3.17 -5.03
N GLU A 347 -30.13 4.45 -5.29
CA GLU A 347 -28.95 4.90 -6.05
C GLU A 347 -27.64 4.44 -5.39
N TYR A 348 -27.57 4.49 -4.06
CA TYR A 348 -26.45 3.95 -3.30
C TYR A 348 -26.29 2.44 -3.52
N LEU A 349 -27.37 1.66 -3.45
CA LEU A 349 -27.33 0.21 -3.65
C LEU A 349 -27.01 -0.21 -5.10
N ASP A 350 -27.43 0.56 -6.08
CA ASP A 350 -27.09 0.32 -7.50
C ASP A 350 -25.59 0.48 -7.77
N ARG A 351 -24.87 1.12 -6.85
CA ARG A 351 -23.43 1.42 -6.96
C ARG A 351 -22.56 0.78 -5.90
N ASN A 352 -23.16 0.16 -4.89
CA ASN A 352 -22.44 -0.38 -3.74
C ASN A 352 -23.08 -1.70 -3.29
N TYR A 353 -22.23 -2.67 -2.99
CA TYR A 353 -22.63 -4.02 -2.63
C TYR A 353 -21.92 -4.48 -1.36
N TYR A 354 -22.65 -5.12 -0.46
CA TYR A 354 -22.09 -5.76 0.73
C TYR A 354 -22.12 -7.28 0.53
N SER A 355 -20.95 -7.91 0.44
CA SER A 355 -20.83 -9.34 0.12
C SER A 355 -21.03 -10.26 1.33
N ASN A 356 -21.18 -11.56 1.07
CA ASN A 356 -21.26 -12.62 2.07
C ASN A 356 -19.97 -12.73 2.91
N SER A 357 -18.82 -12.35 2.34
CA SER A 357 -17.53 -12.35 3.03
C SER A 357 -17.28 -11.06 3.82
N GLY A 358 -18.23 -10.13 3.82
CA GLY A 358 -18.12 -8.82 4.46
C GLY A 358 -17.30 -7.81 3.67
N ILE A 359 -16.78 -8.14 2.48
CA ILE A 359 -16.13 -7.18 1.58
C ILE A 359 -17.18 -6.21 1.03
N ILE A 360 -16.85 -4.93 1.02
CA ILE A 360 -17.63 -3.90 0.33
C ILE A 360 -17.15 -3.78 -1.11
N VAL A 361 -18.05 -3.91 -2.09
CA VAL A 361 -17.75 -3.63 -3.50
C VAL A 361 -18.40 -2.31 -3.90
N ARG A 362 -17.68 -1.44 -4.61
CA ARG A 362 -18.16 -0.10 -5.02
C ARG A 362 -17.86 0.19 -6.49
N LYS A 363 -18.64 1.05 -7.13
CA LYS A 363 -18.27 1.72 -8.39
C LYS A 363 -17.54 3.03 -8.09
N SER A 364 -16.45 3.29 -8.81
CA SER A 364 -15.80 4.61 -8.83
C SER A 364 -16.75 5.64 -9.44
N ASN A 365 -16.74 6.85 -8.89
CA ASN A 365 -17.46 8.01 -9.44
C ASN A 365 -16.55 8.88 -10.31
N ALA A 366 -15.28 8.50 -10.47
CA ALA A 366 -14.34 9.20 -11.32
C ALA A 366 -14.81 9.18 -12.79
N PRO A 367 -14.58 10.27 -13.56
CA PRO A 367 -14.99 10.32 -14.96
C PRO A 367 -14.25 9.27 -15.80
N TYR A 368 -14.92 8.75 -16.82
CA TYR A 368 -14.29 7.90 -17.82
C TYR A 368 -13.36 8.73 -18.70
N VAL A 369 -12.07 8.42 -18.65
CA VAL A 369 -11.00 9.16 -19.36
C VAL A 369 -10.16 8.29 -20.29
N PHE A 370 -10.55 7.03 -20.49
CA PHE A 370 -9.86 6.14 -21.42
C PHE A 370 -10.44 6.35 -22.82
N SER A 371 -9.63 6.86 -23.74
CA SER A 371 -10.02 7.14 -25.13
C SER A 371 -9.24 6.29 -26.12
#